data_AF-A0AAU3NLS5-F1
#
_entry.id   AF-A0AAU3NLS5-F1
#
_cell.length_a   1.000
_cell.length_b   1.000
_cell.length_c   1.000
_cell.angle_alpha   90.00
_cell.angle_beta   90.00
_cell.angle_gamma   90.00
#
_symmetry.space_group_name_H-M   'P 1'
#
loop_
_entity.id
_entity.type
_entity.pdbx_description
1 polymer ?
#
loop_
_entity_poly.entity_id
_entity_poly.type
_entity_poly.pdbx_seq_one_letter_code
_entity_poly.pdbx_strand_id
1 'polypeptide(L)'
;MTFTEQLLQELADAGGRIVKSGSGPDLEKWPSRVAAARRSGRVPETKELYGGWCRGGYEIKLVDIPAWRLAVLKPISVSSRLARPHTVVLAMQSETQPLGLTKPVQGRALRLIQALITAAVAIGHSTSPGRTGFAPPSHRRRSGSPHFTITARGQTVGFLVLQEQDRTEHVATEKELAAAKKDSWVRIPRFDYTPSERLRSVLSGGQPHRASEWADTHGCSLEEQLAEIAQEVTLRGEAAERRRQDEIEAARQKRIRWEAAMEEARIRYAEAYRIRHFEAKEAAWRHATRLTEYVSTVRARVEAMPPGQARTDAEAWISWAATTVERLNPLSSPPRLPDVPEPRADDLRPFLGHWSPYGPAY
;
A
#
# COMPACT_ATOMS: atom_id res chain seq x y z
N MET A 1 38.85 17.58 -11.00
CA MET A 1 37.46 17.45 -10.56
C MET A 1 37.10 15.97 -10.58
N THR A 2 36.77 15.39 -9.43
CA THR A 2 36.39 13.97 -9.30
C THR A 2 35.01 13.73 -9.90
N PHE A 3 34.72 12.48 -10.28
CA PHE A 3 33.38 12.11 -10.74
C PHE A 3 32.29 12.50 -9.71
N THR A 4 32.55 12.33 -8.41
CA THR A 4 31.58 12.70 -7.37
C THR A 4 31.30 14.20 -7.36
N GLU A 5 32.33 15.04 -7.52
CA GLU A 5 32.16 16.50 -7.58
C GLU A 5 31.37 16.90 -8.84
N GLN A 6 31.63 16.27 -9.99
CA GLN A 6 30.86 16.48 -11.21
C GLN A 6 29.39 16.09 -11.04
N LEU A 7 29.13 14.93 -10.44
CA LEU A 7 27.77 14.47 -10.17
C LEU A 7 27.03 15.41 -9.21
N LEU A 8 27.69 15.90 -8.15
CA LEU A 8 27.08 16.83 -7.20
C LEU A 8 26.83 18.21 -7.81
N GLN A 9 27.73 18.70 -8.66
CA GLN A 9 27.52 19.93 -9.42
C GLN A 9 26.34 19.80 -10.36
N GLU A 10 26.28 18.72 -11.15
CA GLU A 10 25.16 18.47 -12.06
C GLU A 10 23.83 18.36 -11.32
N LEU A 11 23.82 17.73 -10.14
CA LEU A 11 22.66 17.69 -9.27
C LEU A 11 22.28 19.09 -8.77
N ALA A 12 23.25 19.92 -8.37
CA ALA A 12 22.97 21.29 -7.93
C ALA A 12 22.37 22.13 -9.06
N ASP A 13 22.93 22.04 -10.26
CA ASP A 13 22.47 22.77 -11.45
C ASP A 13 21.06 22.33 -11.89
N ALA A 14 20.71 21.05 -11.71
CA ALA A 14 19.41 20.49 -12.04
C ALA A 14 18.38 20.55 -10.89
N GLY A 15 18.62 21.35 -9.85
CA GLY A 15 17.68 21.51 -8.74
C GLY A 15 17.55 20.26 -7.84
N GLY A 16 18.61 19.48 -7.73
CA GLY A 16 18.74 18.31 -6.85
C GLY A 16 18.29 16.99 -7.46
N ARG A 17 17.90 16.95 -8.75
CA ARG A 17 17.40 15.74 -9.42
C ARG A 17 17.85 15.67 -10.87
N ILE A 18 18.45 14.54 -11.24
CA ILE A 18 18.79 14.23 -12.64
C ILE A 18 18.29 12.83 -13.00
N VAL A 19 17.96 12.64 -14.28
CA VAL A 19 17.65 11.32 -14.84
C VAL A 19 18.66 11.04 -15.93
N LYS A 20 19.46 9.98 -15.73
CA LYS A 20 20.44 9.53 -16.71
C LYS A 20 19.79 8.47 -17.59
N SER A 21 19.56 8.82 -18.84
CA SER A 21 19.06 7.91 -19.87
C SER A 21 20.12 6.85 -20.18
N GLY A 22 19.68 5.60 -20.23
CA GLY A 22 20.53 4.55 -20.76
C GLY A 22 19.98 3.14 -20.59
N SER A 23 19.82 2.48 -21.72
CA SER A 23 19.57 1.05 -21.84
C SER A 23 20.65 0.50 -22.77
N GLY A 24 21.51 -0.41 -22.29
CA GLY A 24 22.50 -1.09 -23.14
C GLY A 24 23.68 -1.71 -22.36
N PRO A 25 24.46 -2.61 -22.99
CA PRO A 25 25.58 -3.32 -22.36
C PRO A 25 26.81 -2.45 -22.04
N ASP A 26 27.00 -1.34 -22.77
CA ASP A 26 28.14 -0.42 -22.63
C ASP A 26 27.84 0.80 -21.72
N LEU A 27 26.76 0.75 -20.95
CA LEU A 27 26.35 1.91 -20.15
C LEU A 27 27.05 1.98 -18.80
N GLU A 28 27.49 3.20 -18.45
CA GLU A 28 28.07 3.52 -17.16
C GLU A 28 27.23 2.94 -16.01
N LYS A 29 27.86 2.14 -15.13
CA LYS A 29 27.18 1.50 -13.99
C LYS A 29 26.81 2.56 -12.93
N TRP A 30 25.77 3.33 -13.20
CA TRP A 30 25.25 4.38 -12.32
C TRP A 30 25.01 3.92 -10.88
N PRO A 31 24.47 2.70 -10.61
CA PRO A 31 24.40 2.19 -9.23
C PRO A 31 25.76 2.15 -8.53
N SER A 32 26.80 1.66 -9.20
CA SER A 32 28.16 1.58 -8.65
C SER A 32 28.77 2.96 -8.43
N ARG A 33 28.50 3.90 -9.34
CA ARG A 33 28.96 5.29 -9.26
C ARG A 33 28.30 6.05 -8.12
N VAL A 34 26.98 5.91 -7.93
CA VAL A 34 26.27 6.47 -6.78
C VAL A 34 26.77 5.85 -5.47
N ALA A 35 27.01 4.53 -5.45
CA ALA A 35 27.59 3.87 -4.28
C ALA A 35 29.01 4.37 -3.97
N ALA A 36 29.84 4.63 -4.98
CA ALA A 36 31.17 5.22 -4.82
C ALA A 36 31.08 6.67 -4.31
N ALA A 37 30.18 7.48 -4.87
CA ALA A 37 29.92 8.85 -4.43
C ALA A 37 29.53 8.91 -2.94
N ARG A 38 28.62 8.02 -2.49
CA ARG A 38 28.23 7.91 -1.07
C ARG A 38 29.43 7.58 -0.17
N ARG A 39 30.33 6.71 -0.60
CA ARG A 39 31.53 6.32 0.18
C ARG A 39 32.66 7.36 0.13
N SER A 40 32.61 8.32 -0.78
CA SER A 40 33.70 9.28 -0.97
C SER A 40 33.80 10.35 0.13
N GLY A 41 32.79 10.49 0.99
CA GLY A 41 32.71 11.55 2.00
C GLY A 41 32.49 12.96 1.44
N ARG A 42 32.26 13.09 0.12
CA ARG A 42 32.06 14.39 -0.55
C ARG A 42 30.61 14.85 -0.62
N VAL A 43 29.65 13.97 -0.33
CA VAL A 43 28.24 14.37 -0.21
C VAL A 43 28.11 15.24 1.04
N PRO A 44 27.49 16.43 0.96
CA PRO A 44 27.30 17.29 2.12
C PRO A 44 26.63 16.54 3.28
N GLU A 45 27.10 16.73 4.51
CA GLU A 45 26.58 16.03 5.70
C GLU A 45 25.10 16.30 5.96
N THR A 46 24.56 17.38 5.41
CA THR A 46 23.13 17.74 5.51
C THR A 46 22.29 17.11 4.40
N LYS A 47 22.87 16.34 3.48
CA LYS A 47 22.19 15.77 2.31
C LYS A 47 22.48 14.30 2.13
N GLU A 48 21.53 13.59 1.54
CA GLU A 48 21.63 12.17 1.22
C GLU A 48 21.39 11.95 -0.27
N LEU A 49 22.29 11.18 -0.88
CA LEU A 49 22.26 10.86 -2.31
C LEU A 49 21.43 9.58 -2.52
N TYR A 50 20.35 9.66 -3.28
CA TYR A 50 19.48 8.54 -3.66
C TYR A 50 19.68 8.19 -5.14
N GLY A 51 19.56 6.89 -5.46
CA GLY A 51 19.60 6.39 -6.82
C GLY A 51 18.58 5.27 -7.03
N GLY A 52 17.88 5.27 -8.14
CA GLY A 52 16.87 4.26 -8.45
C GLY A 52 16.43 4.28 -9.91
N TRP A 53 15.90 3.14 -10.39
CA TRP A 53 15.38 3.03 -11.75
C TRP A 53 13.98 3.63 -11.88
N CYS A 54 13.75 4.39 -12.95
CA CYS A 54 12.44 4.91 -13.34
C CYS A 54 12.19 4.65 -14.83
N ARG A 55 10.97 4.93 -15.33
CA ARG A 55 10.63 4.74 -16.75
C ARG A 55 11.56 5.49 -17.72
N GLY A 56 12.20 6.59 -17.27
CA GLY A 56 13.10 7.42 -18.08
C GLY A 56 14.59 7.09 -17.97
N GLY A 57 14.99 6.10 -17.16
CA GLY A 57 16.39 5.73 -16.94
C GLY A 57 16.75 5.60 -15.46
N TYR A 58 18.01 5.92 -15.12
CA TYR A 58 18.48 5.90 -13.73
C TYR A 58 18.35 7.30 -13.11
N GLU A 59 17.43 7.43 -12.17
CA GLU A 59 17.17 8.66 -11.43
C GLU A 59 18.13 8.79 -10.25
N ILE A 60 18.75 9.97 -10.13
CA ILE A 60 19.65 10.32 -9.03
C ILE A 60 19.10 11.58 -8.37
N LYS A 61 18.96 11.57 -7.04
CA LYS A 61 18.46 12.70 -6.25
C LYS A 61 19.41 13.02 -5.11
N LEU A 62 19.60 14.30 -4.85
CA LEU A 62 20.23 14.79 -3.64
C LEU A 62 19.15 15.41 -2.76
N VAL A 63 18.84 14.76 -1.64
CA VAL A 63 17.72 15.12 -0.77
C VAL A 63 18.27 15.62 0.55
N ASP A 64 17.69 16.67 1.12
CA ASP A 64 18.09 17.16 2.44
C ASP A 64 17.74 16.12 3.51
N ILE A 65 18.70 15.88 4.41
CA ILE A 65 18.50 14.99 5.55
C ILE A 65 17.52 15.66 6.51
N PRO A 66 16.45 14.97 6.92
CA PRO A 66 15.48 15.57 7.81
C PRO A 66 16.12 15.93 9.16
N ALA A 67 15.71 17.05 9.75
CA ALA A 67 16.32 17.61 10.97
C ALA A 67 16.39 16.60 12.13
N TRP A 68 15.40 15.72 12.27
CA TRP A 68 15.38 14.68 13.31
C TRP A 68 16.53 13.67 13.19
N ARG A 69 17.09 13.48 11.99
CA ARG A 69 18.20 12.54 11.74
C ARG A 69 19.55 13.16 12.10
N LEU A 70 19.69 14.47 11.94
CA LEU A 70 20.87 15.26 12.30
C LEU A 70 20.89 15.65 13.78
N ALA A 71 19.75 15.59 14.46
CA ALA A 71 19.64 15.95 15.87
C ALA A 71 20.46 15.00 16.76
N VAL A 72 21.29 15.59 17.64
CA VAL A 72 21.99 14.84 18.69
C VAL A 72 20.98 14.41 19.73
N LEU A 73 20.84 13.10 19.93
CA LEU A 73 19.89 12.54 20.88
C LEU A 73 20.49 12.52 22.29
N LYS A 74 19.66 12.85 23.30
CA LYS A 74 20.05 12.70 24.69
C LYS A 74 20.25 11.21 25.00
N PRO A 75 21.44 10.79 25.49
CA PRO A 75 21.70 9.39 25.79
C PRO A 75 20.73 8.84 26.85
N ILE A 76 20.31 7.59 26.67
CA ILE A 76 19.48 6.87 27.66
C ILE A 76 20.43 6.14 28.62
N SER A 77 20.36 6.49 29.91
CA SER A 77 21.21 5.88 30.93
C SER A 77 20.76 4.45 31.23
N VAL A 78 21.70 3.50 31.19
CA VAL A 78 21.49 2.11 31.58
C VAL A 78 22.06 1.91 32.98
N SER A 79 21.18 1.66 33.94
CA SER A 79 21.61 1.33 35.31
C SER A 79 22.47 0.07 35.32
N SER A 80 23.46 0.00 36.20
CA SER A 80 24.28 -1.19 36.43
C SER A 80 23.50 -2.31 37.14
N ARG A 81 22.38 -1.97 37.81
CA ARG A 81 21.52 -2.90 38.56
C ARG A 81 20.05 -2.72 38.20
N LEU A 82 19.29 -3.82 38.19
CA LEU A 82 17.83 -3.82 38.00
C LEU A 82 17.12 -3.56 39.34
N ALA A 83 17.10 -2.30 39.78
CA ALA A 83 16.33 -1.89 40.95
C ALA A 83 14.90 -1.57 40.49
N ARG A 84 13.92 -2.41 40.86
CA ARG A 84 12.49 -2.31 40.49
C ARG A 84 12.23 -2.50 38.99
N PRO A 85 12.39 -3.74 38.48
CA PRO A 85 12.10 -4.06 37.08
C PRO A 85 10.64 -3.76 36.71
N HIS A 86 10.44 -3.25 35.49
CA HIS A 86 9.13 -3.06 34.88
C HIS A 86 8.41 -4.41 34.72
N THR A 87 7.08 -4.42 34.69
CA THR A 87 6.26 -5.64 34.59
C THR A 87 6.64 -6.53 33.40
N VAL A 88 6.96 -5.92 32.25
CA VAL A 88 7.49 -6.61 31.06
C VAL A 88 8.82 -7.32 31.35
N VAL A 89 9.73 -6.68 32.07
CA VAL A 89 11.05 -7.26 32.44
C VAL A 89 10.86 -8.35 33.49
N LEU A 90 9.95 -8.17 34.45
CA LEU A 90 9.57 -9.19 35.43
C LEU A 90 9.03 -10.46 34.74
N ALA A 91 8.17 -10.31 33.73
CA ALA A 91 7.66 -11.43 32.96
C ALA A 91 8.80 -12.24 32.33
N MET A 92 9.78 -11.56 31.72
CA MET A 92 10.96 -12.22 31.13
C MET A 92 11.84 -12.92 32.17
N GLN A 93 11.99 -12.33 33.37
CA GLN A 93 12.77 -12.92 34.45
C GLN A 93 12.16 -14.20 35.01
N SER A 94 10.85 -14.39 34.86
CA SER A 94 10.14 -15.57 35.36
C SER A 94 10.33 -16.83 34.50
N GLU A 95 10.96 -16.70 33.34
CA GLU A 95 11.21 -17.82 32.42
C GLU A 95 12.43 -18.66 32.79
N THR A 96 12.39 -19.94 32.45
CA THR A 96 13.52 -20.87 32.65
C THR A 96 14.78 -20.46 31.88
N GLN A 97 14.61 -19.90 30.68
CA GLN A 97 15.70 -19.37 29.86
C GLN A 97 15.31 -18.00 29.28
N PRO A 98 15.47 -16.92 30.07
CA PRO A 98 15.07 -15.58 29.65
C PRO A 98 15.65 -15.21 28.29
N LEU A 99 14.77 -14.82 27.37
CA LEU A 99 15.12 -14.34 26.02
C LEU A 99 15.85 -15.37 25.14
N GLY A 100 16.00 -16.63 25.58
CA GLY A 100 16.81 -17.63 24.90
C GLY A 100 18.32 -17.33 24.90
N LEU A 101 18.80 -16.50 25.82
CA LEU A 101 20.20 -16.07 25.89
C LEU A 101 21.02 -16.91 26.90
N THR A 102 22.35 -16.90 26.77
CA THR A 102 23.25 -17.51 27.77
C THR A 102 23.36 -16.64 29.03
N LYS A 103 23.65 -17.27 30.18
CA LYS A 103 23.74 -16.59 31.50
C LYS A 103 24.61 -15.31 31.52
N PRO A 104 25.80 -15.24 30.87
CA PRO A 104 26.65 -14.05 30.94
C PRO A 104 26.00 -12.77 30.40
N VAL A 105 25.15 -12.88 29.37
CA VAL A 105 24.57 -11.70 28.69
C VAL A 105 23.15 -11.38 29.13
N GLN A 106 22.46 -12.30 29.82
CA GLN A 106 21.07 -12.12 30.26
C GLN A 106 20.88 -10.85 31.10
N GLY A 107 21.74 -10.65 32.10
CA GLY A 107 21.64 -9.48 32.99
C GLY A 107 21.81 -8.15 32.24
N ARG A 108 22.70 -8.11 31.25
CA ARG A 108 22.90 -6.93 30.39
C ARG A 108 21.68 -6.69 29.50
N ALA A 109 21.18 -7.72 28.84
CA ALA A 109 19.99 -7.64 27.98
C ALA A 109 18.77 -7.09 28.74
N LEU A 110 18.49 -7.61 29.95
CA LEU A 110 17.37 -7.14 30.76
C LEU A 110 17.52 -5.67 31.19
N ARG A 111 18.74 -5.19 31.44
CA ARG A 111 19.01 -3.77 31.76
C ARG A 111 18.81 -2.85 30.57
N LEU A 112 19.23 -3.27 29.37
CA LEU A 112 18.96 -2.55 28.13
C LEU A 112 17.45 -2.43 27.88
N ILE A 113 16.72 -3.53 28.02
CA ILE A 113 15.25 -3.57 27.86
C ILE A 113 14.58 -2.67 28.90
N GLN A 114 15.00 -2.75 30.18
CA GLN A 114 14.48 -1.88 31.24
C GLN A 114 14.67 -0.40 30.91
N ALA A 115 15.86 0.01 30.48
CA ALA A 115 16.18 1.39 30.15
C ALA A 115 15.34 1.89 28.96
N LEU A 116 15.22 1.07 27.90
CA LEU A 116 14.41 1.39 26.73
C LEU A 116 12.92 1.54 27.08
N ILE A 117 12.37 0.59 27.84
CA ILE A 117 10.97 0.64 28.29
C ILE A 117 10.72 1.86 29.17
N THR A 118 11.62 2.15 30.10
CA THR A 118 11.49 3.31 31.00
C THR A 118 11.46 4.61 30.18
N ALA A 119 12.34 4.75 29.20
CA ALA A 119 12.37 5.91 28.30
C ALA A 119 11.09 6.01 27.45
N ALA A 120 10.60 4.89 26.92
CA ALA A 120 9.38 4.86 26.11
C ALA A 120 8.13 5.23 26.93
N VAL A 121 8.00 4.68 28.15
CA VAL A 121 6.89 5.00 29.06
C VAL A 121 6.93 6.46 29.49
N ALA A 122 8.12 7.02 29.73
CA ALA A 122 8.27 8.43 30.12
C ALA A 122 7.75 9.42 29.06
N ILE A 123 7.70 9.01 27.79
CA ILE A 123 7.14 9.82 26.68
C ILE A 123 5.73 9.39 26.26
N GLY A 124 5.07 8.54 27.06
CA GLY A 124 3.67 8.14 26.87
C GLY A 124 3.44 6.94 25.96
N HIS A 125 4.47 6.20 25.57
CA HIS A 125 4.30 4.95 24.82
C HIS A 125 3.87 3.81 25.76
N SER A 126 3.06 2.90 25.25
CA SER A 126 2.65 1.71 26.00
C SER A 126 3.57 0.53 25.68
N THR A 127 3.72 -0.39 26.63
CA THR A 127 4.57 -1.58 26.45
C THR A 127 3.83 -2.84 26.86
N SER A 128 4.18 -3.96 26.25
CA SER A 128 3.56 -5.26 26.57
C SER A 128 4.58 -6.38 26.45
N PRO A 129 4.49 -7.42 27.31
CA PRO A 129 5.33 -8.59 27.17
C PRO A 129 4.94 -9.34 25.90
N GLY A 130 5.94 -9.85 25.19
CA GLY A 130 5.75 -10.67 24.01
C GLY A 130 5.68 -12.15 24.37
N ARG A 131 5.52 -13.00 23.35
CA ARG A 131 5.67 -14.44 23.52
C ARG A 131 7.14 -14.76 23.61
N THR A 132 7.55 -15.18 24.79
CA THR A 132 8.87 -15.69 25.06
C THR A 132 8.85 -17.21 24.97
N GLY A 133 9.77 -17.74 24.19
CA GLY A 133 9.90 -19.17 23.91
C GLY A 133 11.34 -19.49 23.58
N PHE A 134 11.56 -20.69 23.06
CA PHE A 134 12.90 -21.10 22.62
C PHE A 134 13.48 -20.13 21.58
N ALA A 135 14.82 -19.99 21.59
CA ALA A 135 15.53 -19.22 20.59
C ALA A 135 15.11 -19.67 19.17
N PRO A 136 14.83 -18.74 18.23
CA PRO A 136 14.43 -19.10 16.88
C PRO A 136 15.47 -20.03 16.22
N PRO A 137 15.03 -21.01 15.39
CA PRO A 137 15.96 -21.85 14.63
C PRO A 137 16.95 -21.00 13.83
N SER A 138 18.17 -21.47 13.60
CA SER A 138 19.25 -20.66 12.97
C SER A 138 18.84 -20.00 11.65
N HIS A 139 18.03 -20.67 10.82
CA HIS A 139 17.53 -20.15 9.54
C HIS A 139 16.41 -19.09 9.67
N ARG A 140 15.82 -18.92 10.87
CA ARG A 140 14.72 -17.98 11.18
C ARG A 140 14.97 -17.12 12.42
N ARG A 141 16.13 -17.24 13.07
CA ARG A 141 17.03 -16.12 13.30
C ARG A 141 16.36 -14.84 13.81
N ARG A 142 16.09 -14.01 12.80
CA ARG A 142 15.69 -12.61 12.87
C ARG A 142 14.18 -12.40 12.69
N SER A 143 13.42 -13.48 12.48
CA SER A 143 11.96 -13.47 12.29
C SER A 143 11.24 -14.18 13.44
N GLY A 144 11.89 -14.30 14.60
CA GLY A 144 11.31 -14.85 15.81
C GLY A 144 10.15 -14.01 16.34
N SER A 145 9.35 -14.61 17.23
CA SER A 145 8.36 -13.82 17.99
C SER A 145 9.07 -12.76 18.82
N PRO A 146 8.55 -11.53 18.90
CA PRO A 146 9.17 -10.49 19.71
C PRO A 146 9.07 -10.84 21.19
N HIS A 147 10.12 -10.55 21.94
CA HIS A 147 10.18 -10.72 23.40
C HIS A 147 9.32 -9.68 24.12
N PHE A 148 9.19 -8.49 23.54
CA PHE A 148 8.28 -7.44 24.01
C PHE A 148 7.89 -6.52 22.86
N THR A 149 6.88 -5.69 23.10
CA THR A 149 6.43 -4.68 22.16
C THR A 149 6.37 -3.31 22.81
N ILE A 150 6.64 -2.27 22.04
CA ILE A 150 6.36 -0.88 22.38
C ILE A 150 5.38 -0.32 21.35
N THR A 151 4.30 0.29 21.81
CA THR A 151 3.26 0.86 20.93
C THR A 151 3.26 2.38 21.06
N ALA A 152 3.54 3.03 19.93
CA ALA A 152 3.55 4.49 19.77
C ALA A 152 2.49 4.88 18.74
N ARG A 153 1.55 5.77 19.09
CA ARG A 153 0.47 6.24 18.19
C ARG A 153 -0.19 5.07 17.44
N GLY A 154 -0.64 4.04 18.16
CA GLY A 154 -1.29 2.85 17.58
C GLY A 154 -0.37 1.93 16.76
N GLN A 155 0.86 2.32 16.43
CA GLN A 155 1.84 1.45 15.79
C GLN A 155 2.56 0.62 16.85
N THR A 156 2.34 -0.69 16.81
CA THR A 156 3.09 -1.65 17.63
C THR A 156 4.40 -1.99 16.96
N VAL A 157 5.51 -1.85 17.70
CA VAL A 157 6.86 -2.22 17.29
C VAL A 157 7.33 -3.39 18.17
N GLY A 158 7.65 -4.52 17.56
CA GLY A 158 8.09 -5.72 18.27
C GLY A 158 9.61 -5.81 18.35
N PHE A 159 10.13 -6.18 19.51
CA PHE A 159 11.55 -6.27 19.81
C PHE A 159 11.98 -7.72 20.04
N LEU A 160 12.96 -8.17 19.26
CA LEU A 160 13.61 -9.46 19.41
C LEU A 160 15.09 -9.22 19.75
N VAL A 161 15.54 -9.76 20.88
CA VAL A 161 16.93 -9.66 21.35
C VAL A 161 17.63 -10.99 21.10
N LEU A 162 18.78 -10.93 20.45
CA LEU A 162 19.57 -12.08 20.05
C LEU A 162 21.01 -11.94 20.56
N GLN A 163 21.62 -13.06 20.97
CA GLN A 163 23.06 -13.12 21.24
C GLN A 163 23.80 -13.45 19.94
N GLU A 164 24.79 -12.66 19.54
CA GLU A 164 25.62 -12.99 18.37
C GLU A 164 26.49 -14.21 18.64
N GLN A 165 26.88 -14.89 17.57
CA GLN A 165 27.77 -16.05 17.65
C GLN A 165 29.07 -15.74 16.92
N ASP A 166 30.19 -16.13 17.52
CA ASP A 166 31.47 -16.16 16.85
C ASP A 166 31.57 -17.45 16.03
N ARG A 167 32.03 -17.31 14.79
CA ARG A 167 32.29 -18.43 13.89
C ARG A 167 33.78 -18.75 13.92
N THR A 168 34.12 -20.00 14.15
CA THR A 168 35.47 -20.54 14.01
C THR A 168 35.46 -21.65 12.98
N GLU A 169 36.53 -21.83 12.23
CA GLU A 169 36.65 -22.94 11.29
C GLU A 169 36.58 -24.26 12.07
N HIS A 170 35.67 -25.15 11.66
CA HIS A 170 35.42 -26.40 12.37
C HIS A 170 36.56 -27.37 12.12
N VAL A 171 37.10 -27.92 13.20
CA VAL A 171 38.12 -28.97 13.14
C VAL A 171 37.41 -30.31 13.24
N ALA A 172 37.35 -31.02 12.12
CA ALA A 172 36.69 -32.31 12.03
C ALA A 172 37.29 -33.31 13.04
N THR A 173 36.44 -33.89 13.89
CA THR A 173 36.86 -34.95 14.81
C THR A 173 37.09 -36.26 14.07
N GLU A 174 37.93 -37.15 14.62
CA GLU A 174 38.18 -38.48 14.03
C GLU A 174 36.88 -39.28 13.81
N LYS A 175 35.91 -39.10 14.71
CA LYS A 175 34.57 -39.70 14.62
C LYS A 175 33.77 -39.17 13.43
N GLU A 176 33.81 -37.87 13.17
CA GLU A 176 33.13 -37.25 12.03
C GLU A 176 33.80 -37.63 10.71
N LEU A 177 35.12 -37.70 10.68
CA LEU A 177 35.88 -38.19 9.53
C LEU A 177 35.56 -39.66 9.22
N ALA A 178 35.47 -40.51 10.24
CA ALA A 178 35.08 -41.91 10.09
C ALA A 178 33.63 -42.04 9.59
N ALA A 179 32.70 -41.23 10.11
CA ALA A 179 31.30 -41.21 9.67
C ALA A 179 31.15 -40.70 8.23
N ALA A 180 31.84 -39.63 7.85
CA ALA A 180 31.82 -39.10 6.49
C ALA A 180 32.45 -40.05 5.45
N LYS A 181 33.42 -40.89 5.87
CA LYS A 181 33.95 -41.97 5.03
C LYS A 181 32.96 -43.13 4.85
N LYS A 182 32.15 -43.42 5.86
CA LYS A 182 31.17 -44.52 5.84
C LYS A 182 29.94 -44.15 5.01
N ASP A 183 29.41 -42.94 5.21
CA ASP A 183 28.12 -42.51 4.67
C ASP A 183 28.29 -41.20 3.88
N SER A 184 28.11 -41.26 2.55
CA SER A 184 28.40 -40.14 1.62
C SER A 184 27.49 -38.91 1.80
N TRP A 185 26.35 -39.04 2.48
CA TRP A 185 25.45 -37.93 2.80
C TRP A 185 25.84 -37.17 4.09
N VAL A 186 26.79 -37.67 4.87
CA VAL A 186 27.26 -37.00 6.09
C VAL A 186 28.15 -35.83 5.71
N ARG A 187 27.66 -34.61 5.96
CA ARG A 187 28.44 -33.38 5.82
C ARG A 187 29.01 -32.95 7.16
N ILE A 188 30.33 -32.90 7.23
CA ILE A 188 31.04 -32.27 8.36
C ILE A 188 30.77 -30.76 8.30
N PRO A 189 30.31 -30.13 9.40
CA PRO A 189 30.14 -28.69 9.45
C PRO A 189 31.42 -27.97 9.07
N ARG A 190 31.29 -26.83 8.37
CA ARG A 190 32.45 -25.99 8.03
C ARG A 190 32.88 -25.10 9.20
N PHE A 191 31.95 -24.74 10.08
CA PHE A 191 32.18 -23.79 11.16
C PHE A 191 31.55 -24.28 12.46
N ASP A 192 32.26 -24.03 13.56
CA ASP A 192 31.72 -24.07 14.90
C ASP A 192 31.21 -22.70 15.31
N TYR A 193 30.12 -22.69 16.08
CA TYR A 193 29.46 -21.48 16.53
C TYR A 193 29.48 -21.42 18.05
N THR A 194 30.14 -20.40 18.58
CA THR A 194 30.22 -20.16 20.03
C THR A 194 29.45 -18.88 20.38
N PRO A 195 28.61 -18.87 21.43
CA PRO A 195 27.91 -17.66 21.85
C PRO A 195 28.89 -16.56 22.26
N SER A 196 28.78 -15.38 21.66
CA SER A 196 29.60 -14.20 21.98
C SER A 196 28.90 -13.29 23.00
N GLU A 197 29.61 -12.36 23.63
CA GLU A 197 28.98 -11.40 24.56
C GLU A 197 28.16 -10.29 23.86
N ARG A 198 28.23 -10.23 22.53
CA ARG A 198 27.55 -9.23 21.71
C ARG A 198 26.06 -9.55 21.58
N LEU A 199 25.24 -8.51 21.69
CA LEU A 199 23.81 -8.55 21.53
C LEU A 199 23.37 -7.84 20.25
N ARG A 200 22.24 -8.27 19.70
CA ARG A 200 21.52 -7.62 18.61
C ARG A 200 20.07 -7.41 19.02
N SER A 201 19.53 -6.23 18.73
CA SER A 201 18.10 -5.91 18.81
C SER A 201 17.52 -5.83 17.41
N VAL A 202 16.50 -6.63 17.13
CA VAL A 202 15.76 -6.67 15.86
C VAL A 202 14.35 -6.12 16.11
N LEU A 203 13.98 -5.10 15.36
CA LEU A 203 12.70 -4.41 15.43
C LEU A 203 11.80 -4.80 14.25
N SER A 204 10.54 -5.08 14.55
CA SER A 204 9.49 -5.42 13.59
C SER A 204 8.30 -4.48 13.73
N GLY A 205 7.46 -4.40 12.68
CA GLY A 205 6.29 -3.52 12.66
C GLY A 205 6.61 -2.08 12.25
N GLY A 206 5.77 -1.50 11.39
CA GLY A 206 6.00 -0.17 10.81
C GLY A 206 7.14 -0.14 9.77
N GLN A 207 7.22 0.96 9.03
CA GLN A 207 8.32 1.18 8.09
C GLN A 207 9.55 1.74 8.82
N PRO A 208 10.75 1.16 8.64
CA PRO A 208 11.95 1.68 9.28
C PRO A 208 12.34 3.07 8.77
N HIS A 209 12.83 3.93 9.68
CA HIS A 209 13.31 5.27 9.37
C HIS A 209 14.85 5.37 9.46
N ARG A 210 15.45 4.79 10.50
CA ARG A 210 16.89 4.60 10.63
C ARG A 210 17.28 3.19 10.22
N ALA A 211 16.78 2.21 10.96
CA ALA A 211 17.07 0.80 10.75
C ALA A 211 15.93 -0.08 11.30
N SER A 212 16.04 -1.38 11.08
CA SER A 212 15.25 -2.40 11.80
C SER A 212 16.13 -3.26 12.70
N GLU A 213 17.44 -3.02 12.75
CA GLU A 213 18.37 -3.81 13.53
C GLU A 213 19.50 -2.93 14.07
N TRP A 214 19.86 -3.17 15.33
CA TRP A 214 21.01 -2.58 16.01
C TRP A 214 21.79 -3.69 16.66
N ALA A 215 23.12 -3.61 16.67
CA ALA A 215 23.97 -4.63 17.25
C ALA A 215 25.19 -4.00 17.91
N ASP A 216 25.75 -4.73 18.87
CA ASP A 216 27.07 -4.42 19.38
C ASP A 216 28.11 -4.60 18.27
N THR A 217 28.91 -3.57 18.08
CA THR A 217 30.05 -3.57 17.16
C THR A 217 31.30 -3.14 17.92
N HIS A 218 32.47 -3.34 17.32
CA HIS A 218 33.74 -2.93 17.94
C HIS A 218 33.81 -1.43 18.27
N GLY A 219 33.04 -0.58 17.56
CA GLY A 219 33.07 0.88 17.75
C GLY A 219 31.81 1.47 18.36
N CYS A 220 30.76 0.67 18.62
CA CYS A 220 29.51 1.19 19.15
C CYS A 220 28.72 0.08 19.87
N SER A 221 28.37 0.36 21.12
CA SER A 221 27.59 -0.53 21.99
C SER A 221 26.09 -0.29 21.82
N LEU A 222 25.26 -1.28 22.19
CA LEU A 222 23.81 -1.09 22.23
C LEU A 222 23.37 -0.01 23.23
N GLU A 223 24.11 0.18 24.33
CA GLU A 223 23.87 1.22 25.33
C GLU A 223 23.89 2.62 24.68
N GLU A 224 24.87 2.89 23.83
CA GLU A 224 25.00 4.16 23.09
C GLU A 224 23.91 4.34 22.04
N GLN A 225 23.45 3.23 21.45
CA GLN A 225 22.41 3.20 20.40
C GLN A 225 20.98 3.31 20.96
N LEU A 226 20.77 3.19 22.27
CA LEU A 226 19.42 3.15 22.88
C LEU A 226 18.57 4.38 22.53
N ALA A 227 19.17 5.56 22.50
CA ALA A 227 18.44 6.79 22.18
C ALA A 227 17.90 6.76 20.74
N GLU A 228 18.68 6.24 19.79
CA GLU A 228 18.24 6.06 18.40
C GLU A 228 17.15 5.00 18.28
N ILE A 229 17.30 3.89 19.00
CA ILE A 229 16.29 2.81 19.04
C ILE A 229 14.96 3.35 19.58
N ALA A 230 15.00 4.16 20.64
CA ALA A 230 13.81 4.80 21.19
C ALA A 230 13.18 5.82 20.22
N GLN A 231 14.01 6.63 19.54
CA GLN A 231 13.54 7.57 18.52
C GLN A 231 12.89 6.83 17.34
N GLU A 232 13.45 5.70 16.90
CA GLU A 232 12.89 4.88 15.83
C GLU A 232 11.44 4.48 16.13
N VAL A 233 11.14 4.04 17.36
CA VAL A 233 9.78 3.66 17.75
C VAL A 233 8.81 4.84 17.58
N THR A 234 9.22 6.03 18.03
CA THR A 234 8.42 7.26 17.89
C THR A 234 8.19 7.59 16.42
N LEU A 235 9.23 7.54 15.58
CA LEU A 235 9.14 7.81 14.14
C LEU A 235 8.20 6.85 13.43
N ARG A 236 8.27 5.54 13.76
CA ARG A 236 7.34 4.54 13.23
C ARG A 236 5.89 4.84 13.62
N GLY A 237 5.66 5.28 14.85
CA GLY A 237 4.35 5.73 15.33
C GLY A 237 3.81 6.94 14.59
N GLU A 238 4.63 7.99 14.44
CA GLU A 238 4.26 9.19 13.69
C GLU A 238 3.97 8.89 12.22
N ALA A 239 4.76 8.03 11.59
CA ALA A 239 4.50 7.62 10.21
C ALA A 239 3.21 6.82 10.06
N ALA A 240 2.86 5.98 11.04
CA ALA A 240 1.59 5.28 11.05
C ALA A 240 0.41 6.23 11.25
N GLU A 241 0.54 7.26 12.09
CA GLU A 241 -0.48 8.30 12.23
C GLU A 241 -0.66 9.10 10.94
N ARG A 242 0.43 9.56 10.31
CA ARG A 242 0.37 10.26 9.01
C ARG A 242 -0.34 9.43 7.96
N ARG A 243 0.02 8.14 7.81
CA ARG A 243 -0.67 7.24 6.87
C ARG A 243 -2.16 7.10 7.16
N ARG A 244 -2.55 6.97 8.44
CA ARG A 244 -3.98 6.91 8.81
C ARG A 244 -4.71 8.20 8.43
N GLN A 245 -4.09 9.37 8.60
CA GLN A 245 -4.67 10.65 8.19
C GLN A 245 -4.78 10.77 6.67
N ASP A 246 -3.74 10.38 5.93
CA ASP A 246 -3.73 10.37 4.47
C ASP A 246 -4.79 9.42 3.91
N GLU A 247 -4.99 8.25 4.52
CA GLU A 247 -6.03 7.29 4.15
C GLU A 247 -7.44 7.86 4.38
N ILE A 248 -7.67 8.54 5.50
CA ILE A 248 -8.95 9.21 5.80
C ILE A 248 -9.24 10.31 4.76
N GLU A 249 -8.25 11.15 4.46
CA GLU A 249 -8.42 12.24 3.49
C GLU A 249 -8.58 11.69 2.07
N ALA A 250 -7.82 10.67 1.69
CA ALA A 250 -7.97 10.00 0.40
C ALA A 250 -9.36 9.36 0.25
N ALA A 251 -9.88 8.70 1.30
CA ALA A 251 -11.24 8.14 1.29
C ALA A 251 -12.30 9.24 1.16
N ARG A 252 -12.13 10.37 1.86
CA ARG A 252 -13.02 11.54 1.75
C ARG A 252 -13.01 12.11 0.32
N GLN A 253 -11.84 12.34 -0.26
CA GLN A 253 -11.72 12.84 -1.63
C GLN A 253 -12.32 11.86 -2.64
N LYS A 254 -12.09 10.56 -2.45
CA LYS A 254 -12.68 9.52 -3.31
C LYS A 254 -14.21 9.55 -3.23
N ARG A 255 -14.77 9.72 -2.04
CA ARG A 255 -16.21 9.84 -1.84
C ARG A 255 -16.80 11.08 -2.53
N ILE A 256 -16.17 12.24 -2.39
CA ILE A 256 -16.62 13.48 -3.07
C ILE A 256 -16.64 13.28 -4.59
N ARG A 257 -15.57 12.70 -5.16
CA ARG A 257 -15.50 12.43 -6.61
C ARG A 257 -16.56 11.44 -7.06
N TRP A 258 -16.83 10.41 -6.25
CA TRP A 258 -17.88 9.44 -6.52
C TRP A 258 -19.27 10.08 -6.49
N GLU A 259 -19.58 10.92 -5.48
CA GLU A 259 -20.85 11.64 -5.39
C GLU A 259 -21.06 12.56 -6.60
N ALA A 260 -20.00 13.27 -7.03
CA ALA A 260 -20.04 14.09 -8.24
C ALA A 260 -20.30 13.25 -9.52
N ALA A 261 -19.65 12.10 -9.65
CA ALA A 261 -19.87 11.19 -10.78
C ALA A 261 -21.30 10.60 -10.79
N MET A 262 -21.87 10.30 -9.62
CA MET A 262 -23.26 9.85 -9.49
C MET A 262 -24.25 10.90 -9.94
N GLU A 263 -24.03 12.16 -9.58
CA GLU A 263 -24.90 13.25 -10.01
C GLU A 263 -24.80 13.50 -11.52
N GLU A 264 -23.59 13.51 -12.07
CA GLU A 264 -23.40 13.61 -13.51
C GLU A 264 -24.06 12.44 -14.26
N ALA A 265 -23.96 11.21 -13.74
CA ALA A 265 -24.60 10.04 -14.31
C ALA A 265 -26.13 10.15 -14.31
N ARG A 266 -26.75 10.71 -13.27
CA ARG A 266 -28.20 10.96 -13.21
C ARG A 266 -28.66 11.96 -14.27
N ILE A 267 -27.90 13.04 -14.47
CA ILE A 267 -28.17 14.02 -15.52
C ILE A 267 -28.10 13.36 -16.90
N ARG A 268 -27.04 12.59 -17.17
CA ARG A 268 -26.87 11.87 -18.45
C ARG A 268 -27.95 10.81 -18.67
N TYR A 269 -28.36 10.10 -17.62
CA TYR A 269 -29.47 9.15 -17.67
C TYR A 269 -30.78 9.84 -18.07
N ALA A 270 -31.11 10.97 -17.43
CA ALA A 270 -32.31 11.73 -17.73
C ALA A 270 -32.33 12.24 -19.17
N GLU A 271 -31.19 12.71 -19.67
CA GLU A 271 -31.04 13.12 -21.07
C GLU A 271 -31.21 11.94 -22.03
N ALA A 272 -30.53 10.82 -21.79
CA ALA A 272 -30.65 9.62 -22.61
C ALA A 272 -32.08 9.08 -22.64
N TYR A 273 -32.79 9.12 -21.52
CA TYR A 273 -34.20 8.73 -21.43
C TYR A 273 -35.08 9.65 -22.30
N ARG A 274 -34.89 10.97 -22.20
CA ARG A 274 -35.65 11.95 -23.00
C ARG A 274 -35.41 11.77 -24.50
N ILE A 275 -34.18 11.52 -24.91
CA ILE A 275 -33.83 11.25 -26.31
C ILE A 275 -34.55 9.99 -26.79
N ARG A 276 -34.46 8.87 -26.05
CA ARG A 276 -35.15 7.63 -26.40
C ARG A 276 -36.66 7.81 -26.51
N HIS A 277 -37.26 8.56 -25.59
CA HIS A 277 -38.69 8.85 -25.63
C HIS A 277 -39.05 9.72 -26.86
N PHE A 278 -38.23 10.70 -27.20
CA PHE A 278 -38.41 11.53 -28.39
C PHE A 278 -38.32 10.70 -29.68
N GLU A 279 -37.31 9.84 -29.80
CA GLU A 279 -37.16 8.90 -30.94
C GLU A 279 -38.34 7.92 -31.05
N ALA A 280 -38.86 7.43 -29.92
CA ALA A 280 -40.05 6.58 -29.91
C ALA A 280 -41.30 7.32 -30.41
N LYS A 281 -41.48 8.60 -30.04
CA LYS A 281 -42.56 9.45 -30.55
C LYS A 281 -42.42 9.70 -32.06
N GLU A 282 -41.20 9.97 -32.53
CA GLU A 282 -40.89 10.13 -33.95
C GLU A 282 -41.24 8.86 -34.75
N ALA A 283 -40.82 7.70 -34.27
CA ALA A 283 -41.11 6.41 -34.90
C ALA A 283 -42.62 6.09 -34.92
N ALA A 284 -43.33 6.39 -33.82
CA ALA A 284 -44.78 6.23 -33.75
C ALA A 284 -45.50 7.14 -34.75
N TRP A 285 -45.04 8.38 -34.91
CA TRP A 285 -45.56 9.31 -35.91
C TRP A 285 -45.34 8.80 -37.32
N ARG A 286 -44.11 8.40 -37.69
CA ARG A 286 -43.82 7.80 -39.01
C ARG A 286 -44.67 6.56 -39.31
N HIS A 287 -44.93 5.75 -38.29
CA HIS A 287 -45.78 4.58 -38.42
C HIS A 287 -47.24 4.97 -38.67
N ALA A 288 -47.79 5.91 -37.90
CA ALA A 288 -49.14 6.42 -38.11
C ALA A 288 -49.31 7.05 -39.51
N THR A 289 -48.35 7.85 -39.98
CA THR A 289 -48.37 8.44 -41.33
C THR A 289 -48.45 7.36 -42.42
N ARG A 290 -47.61 6.32 -42.34
CA ARG A 290 -47.64 5.19 -43.30
C ARG A 290 -48.96 4.41 -43.24
N LEU A 291 -49.55 4.25 -42.06
CA LEU A 291 -50.87 3.62 -41.93
C LEU A 291 -51.97 4.49 -42.53
N THR A 292 -51.91 5.82 -42.39
CA THR A 292 -52.84 6.75 -43.03
C THR A 292 -52.80 6.61 -44.55
N GLU A 293 -51.60 6.56 -45.14
CA GLU A 293 -51.38 6.36 -46.58
C GLU A 293 -51.89 4.98 -47.05
N TYR A 294 -51.68 3.94 -46.25
CA TYR A 294 -52.20 2.61 -46.55
C TYR A 294 -53.74 2.58 -46.52
N VAL A 295 -54.35 3.15 -45.49
CA VAL A 295 -55.82 3.23 -45.35
C VAL A 295 -56.44 4.07 -46.48
N SER A 296 -55.79 5.16 -46.91
CA SER A 296 -56.26 5.95 -48.06
C SER A 296 -56.19 5.17 -49.37
N THR A 297 -55.13 4.41 -49.58
CA THR A 297 -54.97 3.52 -50.74
C THR A 297 -56.03 2.41 -50.76
N VAL A 298 -56.30 1.78 -49.60
CA VAL A 298 -57.36 0.76 -49.48
C VAL A 298 -58.73 1.37 -49.74
N ARG A 299 -58.99 2.58 -49.24
CA ARG A 299 -60.24 3.31 -49.48
C ARG A 299 -60.50 3.53 -50.97
N ALA A 300 -59.51 4.03 -51.71
CA ALA A 300 -59.62 4.23 -53.16
C ALA A 300 -59.91 2.92 -53.92
N ARG A 301 -59.35 1.79 -53.46
CA ARG A 301 -59.63 0.47 -54.03
C ARG A 301 -61.07 0.01 -53.75
N VAL A 302 -61.56 0.21 -52.53
CA VAL A 302 -62.92 -0.20 -52.12
C VAL A 302 -63.99 0.62 -52.85
N GLU A 303 -63.73 1.91 -53.12
CA GLU A 303 -64.64 2.76 -53.90
C GLU A 303 -64.90 2.21 -55.32
N ALA A 304 -63.90 1.58 -55.93
CA ALA A 304 -63.99 0.94 -57.24
C ALA A 304 -64.65 -0.45 -57.23
N MET A 305 -65.00 -1.00 -56.05
CA MET A 305 -65.66 -2.31 -55.95
C MET A 305 -67.16 -2.22 -56.24
N PRO A 306 -67.75 -3.25 -56.89
CA PRO A 306 -69.19 -3.31 -57.09
C PRO A 306 -69.94 -3.37 -55.75
N PRO A 307 -71.19 -2.86 -55.68
CA PRO A 307 -72.00 -2.95 -54.48
C PRO A 307 -72.25 -4.41 -54.08
N GLY A 308 -72.10 -4.73 -52.79
CA GLY A 308 -72.32 -6.06 -52.24
C GLY A 308 -71.70 -6.22 -50.85
N GLN A 309 -71.92 -7.37 -50.21
CA GLN A 309 -71.47 -7.64 -48.84
C GLN A 309 -69.97 -7.41 -48.63
N ALA A 310 -69.14 -7.84 -49.60
CA ALA A 310 -67.69 -7.68 -49.53
C ALA A 310 -67.24 -6.20 -49.49
N ARG A 311 -68.01 -5.29 -50.10
CA ARG A 311 -67.76 -3.85 -50.03
C ARG A 311 -68.12 -3.30 -48.65
N THR A 312 -69.29 -3.68 -48.12
CA THR A 312 -69.74 -3.29 -46.77
C THR A 312 -68.76 -3.73 -45.68
N ASP A 313 -68.26 -4.97 -45.74
CA ASP A 313 -67.28 -5.47 -44.79
C ASP A 313 -65.94 -4.69 -44.87
N ALA A 314 -65.51 -4.33 -46.08
CA ALA A 314 -64.31 -3.52 -46.30
C ALA A 314 -64.47 -2.07 -45.80
N GLU A 315 -65.64 -1.45 -45.96
CA GLU A 315 -65.96 -0.13 -45.42
C GLU A 315 -65.95 -0.11 -43.88
N ALA A 316 -66.50 -1.16 -43.25
CA ALA A 316 -66.43 -1.34 -41.80
C ALA A 316 -64.98 -1.48 -41.31
N TRP A 317 -64.16 -2.25 -42.03
CA TRP A 317 -62.73 -2.38 -41.75
C TRP A 317 -61.98 -1.03 -41.89
N ILE A 318 -62.26 -0.25 -42.94
CA ILE A 318 -61.67 1.09 -43.12
C ILE A 318 -62.02 2.02 -41.96
N SER A 319 -63.26 1.99 -41.47
CA SER A 319 -63.70 2.83 -40.34
C SER A 319 -62.97 2.48 -39.03
N TRP A 320 -62.84 1.18 -38.74
CA TRP A 320 -62.03 0.70 -37.62
C TRP A 320 -60.55 1.07 -37.77
N ALA A 321 -59.98 0.90 -38.97
CA ALA A 321 -58.58 1.19 -39.24
C ALA A 321 -58.29 2.69 -39.08
N ALA A 322 -59.13 3.57 -39.62
CA ALA A 322 -59.01 5.02 -39.47
C ALA A 322 -59.04 5.46 -37.99
N THR A 323 -59.98 4.93 -37.21
CA THR A 323 -60.07 5.19 -35.76
C THR A 323 -58.82 4.70 -35.02
N THR A 324 -58.28 3.55 -35.45
CA THR A 324 -57.07 2.98 -34.84
C THR A 324 -55.82 3.81 -35.15
N VAL A 325 -55.68 4.32 -36.37
CA VAL A 325 -54.56 5.20 -36.76
C VAL A 325 -54.58 6.51 -35.98
N GLU A 326 -55.75 7.11 -35.77
CA GLU A 326 -55.89 8.33 -34.95
C GLU A 326 -55.41 8.09 -33.51
N ARG A 327 -55.75 6.94 -32.90
CA ARG A 327 -55.28 6.59 -31.54
C ARG A 327 -53.77 6.34 -31.49
N LEU A 328 -53.17 5.83 -32.55
CA LEU A 328 -51.73 5.55 -32.63
C LEU A 328 -50.91 6.81 -32.95
N ASN A 329 -51.54 7.85 -33.50
CA ASN A 329 -50.86 9.08 -33.86
C ASN A 329 -50.44 9.86 -32.60
N PRO A 330 -49.14 10.02 -32.34
CA PRO A 330 -48.66 10.73 -31.16
C PRO A 330 -48.98 12.23 -31.19
N LEU A 331 -49.37 12.79 -32.34
CA LEU A 331 -49.78 14.19 -32.49
C LEU A 331 -51.24 14.46 -32.10
N SER A 332 -52.03 13.42 -31.85
CA SER A 332 -53.41 13.55 -31.36
C SER A 332 -53.49 14.00 -29.88
N SER A 333 -52.34 14.25 -29.25
CA SER A 333 -52.22 14.86 -27.92
C SER A 333 -51.09 15.90 -27.92
N PRO A 334 -51.18 16.98 -27.12
CA PRO A 334 -50.13 17.99 -27.03
C PRO A 334 -48.78 17.39 -26.60
N PRO A 335 -47.65 17.83 -27.18
CA PRO A 335 -46.33 17.37 -26.78
C PRO A 335 -46.03 17.81 -25.34
N ARG A 336 -45.51 16.88 -24.53
CA ARG A 336 -45.06 17.12 -23.16
C ARG A 336 -43.70 16.49 -22.94
N LEU A 337 -42.87 17.11 -22.11
CA LEU A 337 -41.65 16.49 -21.63
C LEU A 337 -42.00 15.22 -20.84
N PRO A 338 -41.31 14.09 -21.07
CA PRO A 338 -41.58 12.88 -20.32
C PRO A 338 -41.04 13.02 -18.90
N ASP A 339 -41.80 12.51 -17.93
CA ASP A 339 -41.33 12.36 -16.56
C ASP A 339 -40.27 11.27 -16.52
N VAL A 340 -39.05 11.65 -16.10
CA VAL A 340 -37.93 10.72 -16.02
C VAL A 340 -38.08 9.92 -14.72
N PRO A 341 -38.16 8.58 -14.79
CA PRO A 341 -38.23 7.76 -13.58
C PRO A 341 -36.92 7.86 -12.80
N GLU A 342 -36.99 7.72 -11.46
CA GLU A 342 -35.78 7.66 -10.64
C GLU A 342 -34.95 6.42 -11.03
N PRO A 343 -33.67 6.60 -11.44
CA PRO A 343 -32.87 5.49 -11.94
C PRO A 343 -32.49 4.54 -10.81
N ARG A 344 -32.52 3.24 -11.10
CA ARG A 344 -31.89 2.24 -10.23
C ARG A 344 -30.36 2.36 -10.34
N ALA A 345 -29.65 1.83 -9.35
CA ALA A 345 -28.19 1.81 -9.35
C ALA A 345 -27.60 1.26 -10.67
N ASP A 346 -28.14 0.15 -11.18
CA ASP A 346 -27.67 -0.46 -12.43
C ASP A 346 -27.98 0.37 -13.68
N ASP A 347 -29.03 1.20 -13.67
CA ASP A 347 -29.38 2.07 -14.79
C ASP A 347 -28.34 3.18 -15.01
N LEU A 348 -27.62 3.56 -13.94
CA LEU A 348 -26.55 4.57 -13.99
C LEU A 348 -25.22 4.01 -14.48
N ARG A 349 -25.04 2.68 -14.45
CA ARG A 349 -23.78 2.02 -14.76
C ARG A 349 -23.17 2.40 -16.12
N PRO A 350 -23.94 2.56 -17.21
CA PRO A 350 -23.39 3.00 -18.50
C PRO A 350 -22.78 4.42 -18.46
N PHE A 351 -23.18 5.26 -17.50
CA PHE A 351 -22.77 6.66 -17.41
C PHE A 351 -21.67 6.92 -16.37
N LEU A 352 -21.33 5.90 -15.56
CA LEU A 352 -20.37 6.03 -14.45
C LEU A 352 -18.91 5.69 -14.81
N GLY A 353 -18.66 5.19 -16.03
CA GLY A 353 -17.32 4.84 -16.48
C GLY A 353 -16.65 3.78 -15.60
N HIS A 354 -15.63 4.17 -14.84
CA HIS A 354 -14.90 3.27 -13.92
C HIS A 354 -15.47 3.27 -12.49
N TRP A 355 -16.47 4.10 -12.19
CA TRP A 355 -17.10 4.14 -10.87
C TRP A 355 -18.18 3.09 -10.72
N SER A 356 -18.26 2.48 -9.54
CA SER A 356 -19.36 1.59 -9.16
C SER A 356 -20.57 2.40 -8.69
N PRO A 357 -21.82 2.03 -9.06
CA PRO A 357 -23.02 2.71 -8.57
C PRO A 357 -23.33 2.40 -7.09
N TYR A 358 -22.64 1.42 -6.49
CA TYR A 358 -22.88 0.96 -5.12
C TYR A 358 -21.95 1.59 -4.08
N GLY A 359 -20.91 2.30 -4.52
CA GLY A 359 -20.05 3.06 -3.62
C GLY A 359 -18.66 3.34 -4.18
N PRO A 360 -17.90 4.23 -3.52
CA PRO A 360 -16.56 4.64 -3.96
C PRO A 360 -15.50 3.54 -3.81
N ALA A 361 -15.79 2.45 -3.09
CA ALA A 361 -14.82 1.41 -2.74
C ALA A 361 -14.96 0.11 -3.56
N TYR A 362 -15.99 0.00 -4.40
CA TYR A 362 -16.31 -1.20 -5.17
C TYR A 362 -15.77 -1.18 -6.60
#